data_AF-A0A812L2H0-F1
#
_entry.id   AF-A0A812L2H0-F1
#
_cell.length_a   1.000
_cell.length_b   1.000
_cell.length_c   1.000
_cell.angle_alpha   90.00
_cell.angle_beta   90.00
_cell.angle_gamma   90.00
#
_symmetry.space_group_name_H-M   'P 1'
#
loop_
_entity.id
_entity.type
_entity.pdbx_description
1 polymer ?
#
loop_
_entity_poly.entity_id
_entity_poly.type
_entity_poly.pdbx_seq_one_letter_code
_entity_poly.pdbx_strand_id
1 'polypeptide(L)'
;MDLLCCFPKLVDPAETFLCCLPLGAGVKLLMWPHLALTLYTVAAAVENLIAGDQGATGTSQMFETIWSLIGVPIIAAGLWGVYHRLEPHVRMYWYYLVISFLIDLVYVVEIFIARDACAHLAPEVQGRQGQAFACGVARGVSTASAVAFALTFLYLIYIVWSWCEDVEGIGPADAIASLLDLAEGKRPSLKMGLSGWQADLPEVIGPSLDATASIISGASIFYGSVSHAMTREAKLVGQFVGDEIGDIERYATGIEQRR
;
A
#
# COMPACT_ATOMS: atom_id res chain seq x y z
N MET A 1 -3.75 -7.80 23.95
CA MET A 1 -4.59 -8.09 22.76
C MET A 1 -6.02 -7.57 22.94
N ASP A 2 -6.43 -7.16 24.14
CA ASP A 2 -7.83 -6.76 24.43
C ASP A 2 -8.24 -5.37 23.89
N LEU A 3 -7.29 -4.46 23.65
CA LEU A 3 -7.57 -3.14 23.05
C LEU A 3 -7.98 -3.23 21.57
N LEU A 4 -7.60 -4.30 20.86
CA LEU A 4 -8.02 -4.55 19.49
C LEU A 4 -9.47 -5.08 19.41
N CYS A 5 -10.03 -5.59 20.50
CA CYS A 5 -11.41 -6.10 20.53
C CYS A 5 -12.49 -5.02 20.66
N CYS A 6 -12.12 -3.78 21.03
CA CYS A 6 -13.09 -2.68 21.22
C CYS A 6 -13.28 -1.78 20.00
N PHE A 7 -12.30 -1.72 19.09
CA PHE A 7 -12.38 -1.00 17.82
C PHE A 7 -13.44 -1.53 16.81
N PRO A 8 -13.72 -2.85 16.70
CA PRO A 8 -14.56 -3.38 15.61
C PRO A 8 -16.06 -3.07 15.74
N LYS A 9 -16.55 -2.57 16.87
CA LYS A 9 -17.98 -2.25 17.04
C LYS A 9 -18.40 -0.89 16.48
N LEU A 10 -17.45 -0.03 16.09
CA LEU A 10 -17.77 1.31 15.58
C LEU A 10 -17.83 1.38 14.05
N VAL A 11 -17.37 0.35 13.34
CA VAL A 11 -17.29 0.38 11.88
C VAL A 11 -17.95 -0.87 11.32
N ASP A 12 -19.04 -0.66 10.59
CA ASP A 12 -19.74 -1.75 9.90
C ASP A 12 -18.83 -2.36 8.82
N PRO A 13 -18.71 -3.70 8.73
CA PRO A 13 -17.90 -4.36 7.72
C PRO A 13 -18.25 -3.89 6.30
N ALA A 14 -17.23 -3.62 5.48
CA ALA A 14 -17.47 -3.17 4.11
C ALA A 14 -18.01 -4.32 3.24
N GLU A 15 -19.19 -4.14 2.64
CA GLU A 15 -19.80 -5.14 1.74
C GLU A 15 -19.13 -5.17 0.35
N THR A 16 -18.51 -4.06 -0.08
CA THR A 16 -17.94 -3.91 -1.42
C THR A 16 -16.56 -3.27 -1.40
N PHE A 17 -15.72 -3.64 -2.38
CA PHE A 17 -14.40 -3.05 -2.62
C PHE A 17 -14.48 -2.07 -3.79
N LEU A 18 -14.01 -0.83 -3.61
CA LEU A 18 -14.04 0.23 -4.64
C LEU A 18 -15.43 0.41 -5.28
N CYS A 19 -16.49 0.31 -4.47
CA CYS A 19 -17.91 0.43 -4.84
C CYS A 19 -18.47 -0.64 -5.81
N CYS A 20 -17.64 -1.35 -6.56
CA CYS A 20 -18.09 -2.22 -7.66
C CYS A 20 -17.57 -3.65 -7.59
N LEU A 21 -16.50 -3.92 -6.84
CA LEU A 21 -15.90 -5.25 -6.75
C LEU A 21 -16.44 -5.99 -5.52
N PRO A 22 -16.74 -7.30 -5.63
CA PRO A 22 -17.02 -8.11 -4.46
C PRO A 22 -15.78 -8.15 -3.56
N LEU A 23 -16.00 -8.10 -2.24
CA LEU A 23 -14.95 -8.01 -1.22
C LEU A 23 -13.87 -9.10 -1.40
N GLY A 24 -14.28 -10.34 -1.67
CA GLY A 24 -13.36 -11.46 -1.90
C GLY A 24 -12.48 -11.32 -3.13
N ALA A 25 -12.95 -10.66 -4.20
CA ALA A 25 -12.11 -10.35 -5.35
C ALA A 25 -11.10 -9.25 -5.00
N GLY A 26 -11.50 -8.26 -4.20
CA GLY A 26 -10.61 -7.22 -3.68
C GLY A 26 -9.45 -7.79 -2.86
N VAL A 27 -9.73 -8.70 -1.92
CA VAL A 27 -8.69 -9.37 -1.12
C VAL A 27 -7.75 -10.19 -2.00
N LYS A 28 -8.26 -10.97 -2.97
CA LYS A 28 -7.41 -11.71 -3.91
C LYS A 28 -6.50 -10.77 -4.72
N LEU A 29 -7.06 -9.67 -5.22
CA LEU A 29 -6.34 -8.66 -6.00
C LEU A 29 -5.27 -7.93 -5.16
N LEU A 30 -5.43 -7.86 -3.84
CA LEU A 30 -4.43 -7.32 -2.91
C LEU A 30 -3.32 -8.34 -2.63
N MET A 31 -3.67 -9.60 -2.40
CA MET A 31 -2.72 -10.64 -2.01
C MET A 31 -1.77 -11.06 -3.13
N TRP A 32 -2.24 -11.14 -4.38
CA TRP A 32 -1.41 -11.55 -5.52
C TRP A 32 -0.22 -10.59 -5.76
N PRO A 33 -0.42 -9.26 -5.87
CA PRO A 33 0.67 -8.32 -5.98
C PRO A 33 1.58 -8.28 -4.76
N HIS A 34 1.03 -8.45 -3.54
CA HIS A 34 1.85 -8.55 -2.34
C HIS A 34 2.78 -9.77 -2.42
N LEU A 35 2.27 -10.94 -2.80
CA LEU A 35 3.09 -12.15 -2.98
C LEU A 35 4.18 -11.94 -4.05
N ALA A 36 3.81 -11.40 -5.21
CA ALA A 36 4.75 -11.12 -6.30
C ALA A 36 5.86 -10.15 -5.85
N LEU A 37 5.49 -9.12 -5.10
CA LEU A 37 6.43 -8.16 -4.53
C LEU A 37 7.39 -8.83 -3.56
N THR A 38 6.88 -9.61 -2.62
CA THR A 38 7.72 -10.31 -1.63
C THR A 38 8.70 -11.25 -2.33
N LEU A 39 8.26 -11.99 -3.34
CA LEU A 39 9.15 -12.84 -4.14
C LEU A 39 10.21 -12.05 -4.91
N TYR A 40 9.84 -10.90 -5.50
CA TYR A 40 10.78 -10.03 -6.16
C TYR A 40 11.85 -9.49 -5.19
N THR A 41 11.46 -9.05 -3.99
CA THR A 41 12.42 -8.56 -2.98
C THR A 41 13.41 -9.64 -2.55
N VAL A 42 12.96 -10.89 -2.42
CA VAL A 42 13.85 -12.03 -2.13
C VAL A 42 14.80 -12.28 -3.31
N ALA A 43 14.31 -12.23 -4.55
CA ALA A 43 15.15 -12.40 -5.73
C ALA A 43 16.22 -11.30 -5.83
N ALA A 44 15.85 -10.04 -5.64
CA ALA A 44 16.77 -8.90 -5.65
C ALA A 44 17.83 -9.02 -4.53
N ALA A 45 17.44 -9.49 -3.34
CA ALA A 45 18.39 -9.74 -2.25
C ALA A 45 19.40 -10.83 -2.60
N VAL A 46 18.96 -11.89 -3.30
CA VAL A 46 19.84 -12.95 -3.80
C VAL A 46 20.81 -12.43 -4.87
N GLU A 47 20.35 -11.57 -5.77
CA GLU A 47 21.21 -10.94 -6.79
C GLU A 47 22.32 -10.09 -6.14
N ASN A 48 21.98 -9.27 -5.14
CA ASN A 48 22.96 -8.47 -4.41
C ASN A 48 23.99 -9.35 -3.68
N LEU A 49 23.55 -10.50 -3.15
CA LEU A 49 24.44 -11.46 -2.50
C LEU A 49 25.41 -12.12 -3.50
N ILE A 50 24.94 -12.48 -4.69
CA ILE A 50 25.75 -13.11 -5.74
C ILE A 50 26.73 -12.11 -6.38
N ALA A 51 26.30 -10.86 -6.57
CA ALA A 51 27.12 -9.81 -7.17
C ALA A 51 28.33 -9.43 -6.30
N GLY A 52 28.39 -9.88 -5.04
CA GLY A 52 29.50 -9.62 -4.14
C GLY A 52 29.64 -8.15 -3.77
N ASP A 53 28.59 -7.36 -3.93
CA ASP A 53 28.61 -5.94 -3.60
C ASP A 53 28.60 -5.77 -2.08
N GLN A 54 29.78 -5.56 -1.50
CA GLN A 54 29.93 -5.35 -0.06
C GLN A 54 29.27 -4.04 0.43
N GLY A 55 28.88 -3.15 -0.49
CA GLY A 55 28.12 -1.93 -0.17
C GLY A 55 26.70 -2.18 0.35
N ALA A 56 26.15 -3.37 0.09
CA ALA A 56 24.80 -3.79 0.49
C ALA A 56 24.71 -4.37 1.93
N THR A 57 25.78 -4.30 2.73
CA THR A 57 25.82 -4.85 4.10
C THR A 57 25.14 -3.97 5.15
N GLY A 58 24.01 -3.35 4.79
CA GLY A 58 23.17 -2.65 5.75
C GLY A 58 22.39 -3.63 6.63
N THR A 59 22.39 -3.41 7.95
CA THR A 59 21.53 -4.15 8.89
C THR A 59 20.05 -4.07 8.51
N SER A 60 19.63 -2.98 7.85
CA SER A 60 18.27 -2.80 7.31
C SER A 60 17.95 -3.75 6.16
N GLN A 61 18.88 -4.01 5.23
CA GLN A 61 18.65 -4.89 4.08
C GLN A 61 18.51 -6.36 4.51
N MET A 62 19.31 -6.78 5.50
CA MET A 62 19.18 -8.12 6.08
C MET A 62 17.82 -8.30 6.76
N PHE A 63 17.38 -7.31 7.53
CA PHE A 63 16.07 -7.34 8.18
C PHE A 63 14.92 -7.43 7.16
N GLU A 64 14.95 -6.61 6.11
CA GLU A 64 13.95 -6.61 5.05
C GLU A 64 13.90 -7.96 4.32
N THR A 65 15.06 -8.55 4.03
CA THR A 65 15.15 -9.87 3.38
C THR A 65 14.51 -10.96 4.25
N ILE A 66 14.81 -10.97 5.55
CA ILE A 66 14.24 -11.93 6.50
C ILE A 66 12.73 -11.73 6.62
N TRP A 67 12.28 -10.46 6.71
CA TRP A 67 10.87 -10.12 6.79
C TRP A 67 10.10 -10.62 5.56
N SER A 68 10.63 -10.37 4.35
CA SER A 68 10.06 -10.89 3.11
C SER A 68 10.02 -12.42 3.06
N LEU A 69 11.08 -13.09 3.52
CA LEU A 69 11.12 -14.56 3.53
C LEU A 69 10.03 -15.16 4.43
N ILE A 70 9.76 -14.53 5.58
CA ILE A 70 8.67 -14.91 6.49
C ILE A 70 7.30 -14.59 5.88
N GLY A 71 7.20 -13.50 5.12
CA GLY A 71 5.98 -13.08 4.44
C GLY A 71 5.47 -14.11 3.43
N VAL A 72 6.35 -14.73 2.64
CA VAL A 72 5.97 -15.69 1.57
C VAL A 72 5.02 -16.80 2.05
N PRO A 73 5.36 -17.63 3.07
CA PRO A 73 4.46 -18.67 3.53
C PRO A 73 3.19 -18.12 4.18
N ILE A 74 3.24 -16.97 4.85
CA ILE A 74 2.05 -16.34 5.47
C ILE A 74 1.07 -15.87 4.39
N ILE A 75 1.57 -15.22 3.34
CA ILE A 75 0.76 -14.75 2.21
C ILE A 75 0.18 -15.94 1.45
N ALA A 76 0.97 -17.00 1.20
CA ALA A 76 0.49 -18.21 0.54
C ALA A 76 -0.60 -18.92 1.36
N ALA A 77 -0.41 -19.02 2.68
CA ALA A 77 -1.41 -19.58 3.60
C ALA A 77 -2.69 -18.75 3.63
N GLY A 78 -2.57 -17.42 3.69
CA GLY A 78 -3.73 -16.53 3.62
C GLY A 78 -4.45 -16.62 2.28
N LEU A 79 -3.74 -16.74 1.15
CA LEU A 79 -4.33 -16.91 -0.17
C LEU A 79 -5.12 -18.22 -0.24
N TRP A 80 -4.54 -19.32 0.25
CA TRP A 80 -5.23 -20.60 0.41
C TRP A 80 -6.49 -20.47 1.28
N GLY A 81 -6.39 -19.69 2.36
CA GLY A 81 -7.51 -19.35 3.24
C GLY A 81 -8.63 -18.61 2.52
N VAL A 82 -8.33 -17.67 1.65
CA VAL A 82 -9.35 -16.96 0.85
C VAL A 82 -10.03 -17.90 -0.16
N TYR A 83 -9.29 -18.83 -0.77
CA TYR A 83 -9.87 -19.81 -1.69
C TYR A 83 -10.80 -20.80 -0.99
N HIS A 84 -10.43 -21.27 0.21
CA HIS A 84 -11.20 -22.26 0.97
C HIS A 84 -12.12 -21.64 2.03
N ARG A 85 -12.23 -20.30 2.08
CA ARG A 85 -12.95 -19.54 3.11
C ARG A 85 -12.57 -19.95 4.54
N LEU A 86 -11.28 -20.17 4.78
CA LEU A 86 -10.73 -20.49 6.11
C LEU A 86 -10.27 -19.21 6.81
N GLU A 87 -11.13 -18.67 7.66
CA GLU A 87 -10.88 -17.49 8.50
C GLU A 87 -9.51 -17.46 9.21
N PRO A 88 -9.04 -18.52 9.91
CA PRO A 88 -7.81 -18.43 10.71
C PRO A 88 -6.56 -18.12 9.86
N HIS A 89 -6.53 -18.59 8.61
CA HIS A 89 -5.41 -18.34 7.71
C HIS A 89 -5.40 -16.88 7.23
N VAL A 90 -6.57 -16.31 6.94
CA VAL A 90 -6.69 -14.90 6.53
C VAL A 90 -6.44 -13.96 7.71
N ARG A 91 -6.88 -14.33 8.92
CA ARG A 91 -6.62 -13.58 10.16
C ARG A 91 -5.12 -13.53 10.48
N MET A 92 -4.38 -14.61 10.25
CA MET A 92 -2.91 -14.62 10.36
C MET A 92 -2.25 -13.63 9.37
N TYR A 93 -2.72 -13.61 8.12
CA TYR A 93 -2.24 -12.64 7.12
C TYR A 93 -2.57 -11.19 7.51
N TRP A 94 -3.74 -10.95 8.09
CA TRP A 94 -4.11 -9.62 8.58
C TRP A 94 -3.16 -9.11 9.67
N TYR A 95 -2.78 -9.94 10.65
CA TYR A 95 -1.78 -9.56 11.67
C TYR A 95 -0.43 -9.22 11.03
N TYR A 96 -0.01 -10.00 10.03
CA TYR A 96 1.21 -9.72 9.29
C TYR A 96 1.16 -8.36 8.56
N LEU A 97 0.01 -8.00 7.96
CA LEU A 97 -0.19 -6.68 7.36
C LEU A 97 -0.09 -5.54 8.38
N VAL A 98 -0.71 -5.70 9.57
CA VAL A 98 -0.65 -4.70 10.63
C VAL A 98 0.79 -4.48 11.10
N ILE A 99 1.55 -5.55 11.33
CA ILE A 99 2.94 -5.41 11.78
C ILE A 99 3.80 -4.78 10.66
N SER A 100 3.62 -5.21 9.41
CA SER A 100 4.34 -4.63 8.27
C SER A 100 4.06 -3.13 8.15
N PHE A 101 2.80 -2.71 8.29
CA PHE A 101 2.42 -1.29 8.30
C PHE A 101 3.09 -0.50 9.43
N LEU A 102 3.21 -1.06 10.63
CA LEU A 102 3.90 -0.40 11.74
C LEU A 102 5.39 -0.24 11.46
N ILE A 103 6.03 -1.25 10.87
CA ILE A 103 7.45 -1.18 10.45
C ILE A 103 7.62 -0.10 9.39
N ASP A 104 6.77 -0.09 8.36
CA ASP A 104 6.79 0.92 7.31
C ASP A 104 6.60 2.34 7.88
N LEU A 105 5.69 2.50 8.84
CA LEU A 105 5.46 3.78 9.51
C LEU A 105 6.71 4.27 10.25
N VAL A 106 7.45 3.38 10.93
CA VAL A 106 8.71 3.73 11.59
C VAL A 106 9.75 4.19 10.56
N TYR A 107 9.90 3.48 9.44
CA TYR A 107 10.81 3.88 8.36
C TYR A 107 10.41 5.21 7.72
N VAL A 108 9.12 5.43 7.46
CA VAL A 108 8.59 6.71 7.00
C VAL A 108 9.02 7.80 7.97
N VAL A 109 8.70 7.66 9.26
CA VAL A 109 9.02 8.67 10.28
C VAL A 109 10.52 8.92 10.37
N GLU A 110 11.35 7.89 10.32
CA GLU A 110 12.81 8.03 10.31
C GLU A 110 13.30 8.81 9.08
N ILE A 111 12.80 8.48 7.89
CA ILE A 111 13.14 9.20 6.65
C ILE A 111 12.74 10.68 6.77
N PHE A 112 11.57 10.98 7.32
CA PHE A 112 11.09 12.36 7.46
C PHE A 112 11.81 13.18 8.53
N ILE A 113 12.21 12.56 9.64
CA ILE A 113 12.86 13.26 10.77
C ILE A 113 14.37 13.31 10.60
N ALA A 114 15.00 12.20 10.21
CA ALA A 114 16.45 12.07 10.16
C ALA A 114 17.06 12.55 8.83
N ARG A 115 16.31 12.44 7.73
CA ARG A 115 16.76 12.94 6.43
C ARG A 115 16.03 14.23 6.10
N ASP A 116 16.65 15.34 6.47
CA ASP A 116 16.21 16.65 6.00
C ASP A 116 16.17 16.62 4.46
N ALA A 117 14.96 16.66 3.88
CA ALA A 117 14.77 16.72 2.43
C ALA A 117 15.56 17.86 1.77
N CYS A 118 15.93 18.87 2.56
CA CYS A 118 16.68 20.03 2.12
C CYS A 118 18.20 19.85 2.16
N ALA A 119 18.72 18.80 2.81
CA ALA A 119 20.15 18.51 2.88
C ALA A 119 20.73 17.96 1.55
N HIS A 120 19.88 17.51 0.63
CA HIS A 120 20.30 16.98 -0.68
C HIS A 120 20.09 17.98 -1.83
N LEU A 121 19.56 19.18 -1.55
CA LEU A 121 19.52 20.21 -2.58
C LEU A 121 20.94 20.67 -2.87
N ALA A 122 21.36 20.51 -4.13
CA ALA A 122 22.69 20.88 -4.58
C ALA A 122 23.00 22.35 -4.22
N PRO A 123 24.21 22.65 -3.72
CA PRO A 123 24.58 23.99 -3.29
C PRO A 123 24.53 25.03 -4.41
N GLU A 124 24.57 24.60 -5.67
CA GLU A 124 24.46 25.47 -6.85
C GLU A 124 23.11 26.20 -6.93
N VAL A 125 22.02 25.63 -6.38
CA VAL A 125 20.69 26.25 -6.35
C VAL A 125 20.51 27.18 -5.12
N GLN A 126 21.45 27.17 -4.17
CA GLN A 126 21.39 28.00 -2.95
C GLN A 126 21.80 29.46 -3.18
N GLY A 127 22.18 29.83 -4.41
CA GLY A 127 22.84 31.09 -4.72
C GLY A 127 22.08 32.35 -4.29
N ARG A 128 20.84 32.57 -4.72
CA ARG A 128 20.16 33.87 -4.51
C ARG A 128 18.64 33.70 -4.53
N GLN A 129 17.98 33.95 -3.40
CA GLN A 129 16.52 34.12 -3.24
C GLN A 129 15.63 32.97 -3.77
N GLY A 130 15.23 32.04 -2.89
CA GLY A 130 14.22 31.00 -3.23
C GLY A 130 14.32 29.69 -2.42
N GLN A 131 15.45 29.46 -1.75
CA GLN A 131 15.74 28.20 -1.05
C GLN A 131 14.68 27.82 0.00
N ALA A 132 14.22 28.78 0.80
CA ALA A 132 13.24 28.50 1.85
C ALA A 132 11.89 28.03 1.28
N PHE A 133 11.47 28.60 0.14
CA PHE A 133 10.24 28.20 -0.54
C PHE A 133 10.38 26.80 -1.14
N ALA A 134 11.46 26.53 -1.88
CA ALA A 134 11.70 25.21 -2.48
C ALA A 134 11.77 24.10 -1.41
N CYS A 135 12.46 24.35 -0.30
CA CYS A 135 12.53 23.45 0.84
C CYS A 135 11.15 23.20 1.48
N GLY A 136 10.34 24.25 1.62
CA GLY A 136 8.97 24.16 2.13
C GLY A 136 8.06 23.30 1.24
N VAL A 137 8.10 23.52 -0.08
CA VAL A 137 7.32 22.75 -1.06
C VAL A 137 7.76 21.27 -1.04
N ALA A 138 9.07 21.00 -1.06
CA ALA A 138 9.59 19.62 -1.01
C ALA A 138 9.09 18.87 0.23
N ARG A 139 9.22 19.47 1.42
CA ARG A 139 8.70 18.89 2.67
C ARG A 139 7.19 18.69 2.64
N GLY A 140 6.45 19.65 2.09
CA GLY A 140 5.00 19.58 1.95
C GLY A 140 4.55 18.40 1.08
N VAL A 141 5.14 18.25 -0.10
CA VAL A 141 4.84 17.15 -1.03
C VAL A 141 5.20 15.81 -0.42
N SER A 142 6.39 15.68 0.17
CA SER A 142 6.81 14.43 0.80
C SER A 142 5.86 14.07 1.96
N THR A 143 5.53 15.00 2.84
CA THR A 143 4.61 14.75 3.98
C THR A 143 3.22 14.36 3.48
N ALA A 144 2.67 15.07 2.50
CA ALA A 144 1.36 14.77 1.92
C ALA A 144 1.34 13.37 1.29
N SER A 145 2.40 13.01 0.56
CA SER A 145 2.52 11.68 -0.03
C SER A 145 2.57 10.58 1.04
N ALA A 146 3.33 10.78 2.12
CA ALA A 146 3.42 9.82 3.23
C ALA A 146 2.07 9.59 3.92
N VAL A 147 1.31 10.65 4.16
CA VAL A 147 -0.05 10.57 4.71
C VAL A 147 -0.97 9.81 3.75
N ALA A 148 -0.91 10.09 2.45
CA ALA A 148 -1.70 9.39 1.45
C ALA A 148 -1.37 7.88 1.41
N PHE A 149 -0.08 7.50 1.51
CA PHE A 149 0.31 6.10 1.62
C PHE A 149 -0.21 5.46 2.90
N ALA A 150 -0.05 6.12 4.05
CA ALA A 150 -0.52 5.58 5.32
C ALA A 150 -2.03 5.32 5.30
N LEU A 151 -2.82 6.27 4.77
CA LEU A 151 -4.27 6.10 4.62
C LEU A 151 -4.62 4.96 3.65
N THR A 152 -3.88 4.83 2.56
CA THR A 152 -4.08 3.74 1.59
C THR A 152 -3.82 2.39 2.26
N PHE A 153 -2.72 2.22 2.98
CA PHE A 153 -2.42 0.97 3.70
C PHE A 153 -3.43 0.65 4.79
N LEU A 154 -3.87 1.66 5.56
CA LEU A 154 -4.92 1.47 6.56
C LEU A 154 -6.24 1.01 5.92
N TYR A 155 -6.61 1.58 4.77
CA TYR A 155 -7.77 1.13 4.01
C TYR A 155 -7.62 -0.33 3.54
N LEU A 156 -6.45 -0.73 3.05
CA LEU A 156 -6.18 -2.11 2.64
C LEU A 156 -6.27 -3.10 3.83
N ILE A 157 -5.71 -2.74 4.98
CA ILE A 157 -5.83 -3.52 6.24
C ILE A 157 -7.29 -3.66 6.65
N TYR A 158 -8.06 -2.57 6.54
CA TYR A 158 -9.48 -2.54 6.87
C TYR A 158 -10.32 -3.43 5.94
N ILE A 159 -10.00 -3.48 4.64
CA ILE A 159 -10.67 -4.37 3.68
C ILE A 159 -10.42 -5.84 4.01
N VAL A 160 -9.18 -6.21 4.35
CA VAL A 160 -8.86 -7.60 4.74
C VAL A 160 -9.54 -7.96 6.07
N TRP A 161 -9.61 -7.02 7.01
CA TRP A 161 -10.38 -7.20 8.25
C TRP A 161 -11.87 -7.44 7.97
N SER A 162 -12.48 -6.59 7.13
CA SER A 162 -13.90 -6.72 6.74
C SER A 162 -14.20 -8.09 6.13
N TRP A 163 -13.26 -8.66 5.36
CA TRP A 163 -13.42 -10.01 4.81
C TRP A 163 -13.35 -11.10 5.88
N CYS A 164 -12.51 -10.94 6.90
CA CYS A 164 -12.49 -11.88 8.02
C CYS A 164 -13.85 -11.90 8.76
N GLU A 165 -14.46 -10.74 8.98
CA GLU A 165 -15.77 -10.63 9.63
C GLU A 165 -16.90 -11.22 8.75
N ASP A 166 -16.86 -11.02 7.43
CA ASP A 166 -17.81 -11.63 6.49
C ASP A 166 -17.75 -13.16 6.50
N VAL A 167 -16.53 -13.73 6.61
CA VAL A 167 -16.33 -15.18 6.70
C VAL A 167 -16.76 -15.74 8.07
N GLU A 168 -16.51 -15.00 9.16
CA GLU A 168 -16.93 -15.39 10.52
C GLU A 168 -18.46 -15.41 10.65
N GLY A 169 -19.16 -14.47 9.98
CA GLY A 169 -20.62 -14.43 9.93
C GLY A 169 -21.25 -15.65 9.27
N ILE A 170 -20.60 -16.25 8.26
CA ILE A 170 -21.08 -17.46 7.57
C ILE A 170 -20.65 -18.73 8.33
N GLY A 171 -20.73 -18.69 9.66
CA GLY A 171 -20.37 -19.79 10.53
C GLY A 171 -21.38 -20.95 10.49
N PRO A 172 -21.01 -22.15 10.99
CA PRO A 172 -21.92 -23.28 11.10
C PRO A 172 -23.14 -22.97 11.98
N ALA A 173 -23.04 -21.97 12.87
CA ALA A 173 -24.17 -21.50 13.67
C ALA A 173 -25.31 -20.94 12.79
N ASP A 174 -24.99 -20.17 11.75
CA ASP A 174 -25.99 -19.62 10.82
C ASP A 174 -26.60 -20.71 9.95
N ALA A 175 -25.79 -21.68 9.51
CA ALA A 175 -26.29 -22.86 8.80
C ALA A 175 -27.26 -23.67 9.70
N ILE A 176 -26.91 -23.87 10.98
CA ILE A 176 -27.76 -24.57 11.95
C ILE A 176 -29.04 -23.77 12.24
N ALA A 177 -28.95 -22.46 12.41
CA ALA A 177 -30.10 -21.58 12.62
C ALA A 177 -31.05 -21.62 11.41
N SER A 178 -30.50 -21.59 10.19
CA SER A 178 -31.27 -21.73 8.95
C SER A 178 -31.97 -23.09 8.85
N LEU A 179 -31.29 -24.18 9.26
CA LEU A 179 -31.89 -25.52 9.29
C LEU A 179 -32.97 -25.64 10.38
N LEU A 180 -32.80 -25.00 11.53
CA LEU A 180 -33.81 -24.93 12.59
C LEU A 180 -35.05 -24.15 12.13
N ASP A 181 -34.88 -23.00 11.50
CA ASP A 181 -35.99 -22.24 10.90
C ASP A 181 -36.75 -23.07 9.84
N LEU A 182 -36.02 -23.88 9.06
CA LEU A 182 -36.61 -24.81 8.09
C LEU A 182 -37.41 -25.93 8.78
N ALA A 183 -36.91 -26.46 9.89
CA ALA A 183 -37.56 -27.51 10.67
C ALA A 183 -38.84 -27.02 11.38
N GLU A 184 -38.90 -25.75 11.77
CA GLU A 184 -40.08 -25.13 12.38
C GLU A 184 -41.22 -24.85 11.37
N GLY A 185 -41.05 -25.18 10.09
CA GLY A 185 -42.07 -24.98 9.05
C GLY A 185 -42.33 -23.50 8.75
N LYS A 186 -41.47 -22.61 9.26
CA LYS A 186 -41.47 -21.19 8.94
C LYS A 186 -40.97 -21.07 7.51
N ARG A 187 -41.89 -20.95 6.56
CA ARG A 187 -41.54 -20.80 5.13
C ARG A 187 -40.49 -19.69 5.04
N PRO A 188 -39.26 -20.00 4.61
CA PRO A 188 -38.22 -19.00 4.57
C PRO A 188 -38.71 -17.90 3.62
N SER A 189 -38.79 -16.68 4.15
CA SER A 189 -38.83 -15.50 3.30
C SER A 189 -37.49 -15.49 2.59
N LEU A 190 -37.46 -16.16 1.42
CA LEU A 190 -36.37 -16.12 0.46
C LEU A 190 -36.23 -14.67 0.01
N LYS A 191 -35.63 -13.83 0.85
CA LYS A 191 -34.77 -12.76 0.36
C LYS A 191 -33.59 -13.48 -0.25
N MET A 192 -33.80 -13.93 -1.48
CA MET A 192 -32.80 -14.48 -2.37
C MET A 192 -31.84 -13.32 -2.65
N GLY A 193 -30.96 -13.07 -1.69
CA GLY A 193 -29.80 -12.23 -1.84
C GLY A 193 -28.97 -12.90 -2.91
N LEU A 194 -29.12 -12.40 -4.12
CA LEU A 194 -28.46 -12.82 -5.34
C LEU A 194 -26.92 -12.60 -5.29
N SER A 195 -26.30 -12.56 -4.10
CA SER A 195 -24.85 -12.41 -3.91
C SER A 195 -24.13 -13.76 -3.79
N GLY A 196 -24.88 -14.86 -3.65
CA GLY A 196 -24.37 -16.23 -3.68
C GLY A 196 -24.10 -16.78 -5.08
N TRP A 197 -23.64 -15.95 -6.03
CA TRP A 197 -23.03 -16.46 -7.27
C TRP A 197 -21.67 -17.06 -6.90
N GLN A 198 -21.74 -18.28 -6.36
CA GLN A 198 -20.76 -19.32 -6.55
C GLN A 198 -20.78 -19.68 -8.04
N ALA A 199 -20.29 -18.75 -8.87
CA ALA A 199 -19.75 -19.13 -10.14
C ALA A 199 -18.43 -19.82 -9.83
N ASP A 200 -18.47 -21.15 -9.86
CA ASP A 200 -17.40 -21.91 -10.51
C ASP A 200 -17.15 -21.24 -11.86
N LEU A 201 -16.30 -20.20 -11.89
CA LEU A 201 -15.82 -19.60 -13.11
C LEU A 201 -14.56 -20.39 -13.48
N PRO A 202 -14.63 -21.27 -14.49
CA PRO A 202 -13.44 -21.92 -15.00
C PRO A 202 -12.51 -20.84 -15.55
N GLU A 203 -11.25 -20.87 -15.10
CA GLU A 203 -10.04 -20.53 -15.85
C GLU A 203 -10.22 -19.53 -17.02
N VAL A 204 -10.59 -18.28 -16.74
CA VAL A 204 -10.43 -17.17 -17.68
C VAL A 204 -9.25 -16.33 -17.21
N ILE A 205 -8.05 -16.88 -17.43
CA ILE A 205 -6.84 -16.08 -17.57
C ILE A 205 -6.89 -15.51 -18.99
N GLY A 206 -7.47 -14.32 -19.12
CA GLY A 206 -7.28 -13.45 -20.28
C GLY A 206 -6.13 -12.47 -20.02
N PRO A 207 -5.24 -12.21 -20.99
CA PRO A 207 -4.18 -11.24 -20.85
C PRO A 207 -4.77 -9.83 -21.04
N SER A 208 -5.21 -9.19 -19.95
CA SER A 208 -5.42 -7.75 -19.93
C SER A 208 -5.22 -7.20 -18.51
N LEU A 209 -3.97 -7.15 -18.07
CA LEU A 209 -3.57 -6.57 -16.79
C LEU A 209 -2.45 -5.54 -17.01
N ASP A 210 -2.66 -4.64 -17.98
CA ASP A 210 -1.68 -3.59 -18.35
C ASP A 210 -2.04 -2.18 -17.88
N ALA A 211 -3.00 -1.98 -16.96
CA ALA A 211 -3.41 -0.60 -16.58
C ALA A 211 -3.51 -0.27 -15.08
N THR A 212 -3.24 -1.20 -14.18
CA THR A 212 -3.27 -0.91 -12.72
C THR A 212 -2.12 -1.54 -11.92
N ALA A 213 -1.12 -2.11 -12.59
CA ALA A 213 0.06 -2.73 -11.96
C ALA A 213 1.05 -1.74 -11.31
N SER A 214 0.75 -0.43 -11.27
CA SER A 214 1.70 0.59 -10.80
C SER A 214 1.55 0.99 -9.32
N ILE A 215 0.66 0.37 -8.53
CA ILE A 215 0.36 0.83 -7.16
C ILE A 215 0.89 -0.11 -6.06
N ILE A 216 1.31 -1.34 -6.35
CA ILE A 216 1.60 -2.31 -5.28
C ILE A 216 3.07 -2.78 -5.34
N SER A 217 3.97 -1.93 -4.83
CA SER A 217 5.39 -2.24 -4.67
C SER A 217 6.04 -1.46 -3.51
N GLY A 218 5.28 -1.27 -2.42
CA GLY A 218 5.23 -0.05 -1.59
C GLY A 218 6.42 0.38 -0.72
N ALA A 219 7.47 -0.41 -0.49
CA ALA A 219 8.59 0.05 0.34
C ALA A 219 9.87 0.21 -0.49
N SER A 220 10.60 -0.84 -0.84
CA SER A 220 11.93 -0.67 -1.46
C SER A 220 11.91 -0.23 -2.93
N ILE A 221 11.04 -0.81 -3.77
CA ILE A 221 10.87 -0.35 -5.17
C ILE A 221 10.05 0.92 -5.22
N PHE A 222 9.09 1.13 -4.31
CA PHE A 222 8.34 2.39 -4.26
C PHE A 222 9.21 3.52 -3.70
N TYR A 223 10.02 3.34 -2.67
CA TYR A 223 11.02 4.35 -2.29
C TYR A 223 12.02 4.55 -3.41
N GLY A 224 12.44 3.51 -4.14
CA GLY A 224 13.31 3.67 -5.31
C GLY A 224 12.63 4.46 -6.44
N SER A 225 11.43 4.05 -6.85
CA SER A 225 10.66 4.54 -8.01
C SER A 225 9.92 5.83 -7.71
N VAL A 226 9.41 6.03 -6.49
CA VAL A 226 8.92 7.32 -5.98
C VAL A 226 10.04 8.22 -5.56
N SER A 227 11.19 7.75 -5.08
CA SER A 227 12.38 8.62 -5.07
C SER A 227 12.72 9.04 -6.49
N HIS A 228 12.72 8.13 -7.48
CA HIS A 228 13.02 8.47 -8.86
C HIS A 228 11.96 9.38 -9.50
N ALA A 229 10.68 9.16 -9.22
CA ALA A 229 9.55 9.94 -9.70
C ALA A 229 9.47 11.28 -8.98
N MET A 230 9.64 11.34 -7.66
CA MET A 230 9.79 12.60 -6.91
C MET A 230 11.05 13.33 -7.33
N THR A 231 12.15 12.65 -7.66
CA THR A 231 13.37 13.28 -8.19
C THR A 231 13.10 13.86 -9.58
N ARG A 232 12.31 13.16 -10.41
CA ARG A 232 11.89 13.63 -11.72
C ARG A 232 10.95 14.83 -11.61
N GLU A 233 9.93 14.76 -10.76
CA GLU A 233 8.98 15.83 -10.49
C GLU A 233 9.69 17.02 -9.81
N ALA A 234 10.57 16.79 -8.84
CA ALA A 234 11.37 17.84 -8.23
C ALA A 234 12.29 18.52 -9.24
N LYS A 235 12.81 17.77 -10.24
CA LYS A 235 13.58 18.34 -11.34
C LYS A 235 12.71 19.17 -12.28
N LEU A 236 11.49 18.73 -12.59
CA LEU A 236 10.53 19.48 -13.40
C LEU A 236 10.04 20.75 -12.69
N VAL A 237 9.71 20.65 -11.40
CA VAL A 237 9.34 21.79 -10.55
C VAL A 237 10.53 22.74 -10.42
N GLY A 238 11.75 22.22 -10.24
CA GLY A 238 12.96 23.02 -10.22
C GLY A 238 13.22 23.77 -11.53
N GLN A 239 12.96 23.13 -12.68
CA GLN A 239 13.03 23.78 -13.99
C GLN A 239 11.95 24.85 -14.17
N PHE A 240 10.71 24.56 -13.79
CA PHE A 240 9.60 25.52 -13.87
C PHE A 240 9.87 26.77 -13.03
N VAL A 241 10.33 26.59 -11.78
CA VAL A 241 10.69 27.70 -10.89
C VAL A 241 11.91 28.46 -11.41
N GLY A 242 12.89 27.77 -11.99
CA GLY A 242 14.08 28.41 -12.58
C GLY A 242 13.74 29.32 -13.77
N ASP A 243 12.86 28.86 -14.65
CA ASP A 243 12.40 29.66 -15.80
C ASP A 243 11.61 30.89 -15.35
N GLU A 244 10.72 30.76 -14.35
CA GLU A 244 9.92 31.87 -13.84
C GLU A 244 10.81 32.95 -13.17
N ILE A 245 11.82 32.54 -12.40
CA ILE A 245 12.77 33.47 -11.76
C ILE A 245 13.66 34.15 -12.81
N GLY A 246 14.11 33.40 -13.82
CA GLY A 246 14.93 33.94 -14.90
C GLY A 246 14.23 35.05 -15.68
N ASP A 247 12.92 34.93 -15.89
CA ASP A 247 12.12 35.98 -16.52
C ASP A 247 12.00 37.22 -15.62
N ILE A 248 11.80 37.05 -14.31
CA ILE A 248 11.75 38.18 -13.37
C ILE A 248 13.10 38.94 -13.34
N GLU A 249 14.23 38.24 -13.36
CA GLU A 249 15.56 38.86 -13.36
C GLU A 249 15.86 39.61 -14.68
N ARG A 250 15.41 39.09 -15.83
CA ARG A 250 15.45 39.84 -17.11
C ARG A 250 14.56 41.09 -17.07
N TYR A 251 13.39 41.00 -16.45
CA TYR A 251 12.54 42.17 -16.26
C TYR A 251 13.19 43.22 -15.35
N ALA A 252 13.84 42.81 -14.27
CA ALA A 252 14.54 43.71 -13.35
C ALA A 252 15.73 44.41 -14.02
N THR A 253 16.59 43.66 -14.70
CA THR A 253 17.77 44.20 -15.41
C THR A 253 17.40 45.08 -16.60
N GLY A 254 16.32 44.75 -17.32
CA GLY A 254 15.80 45.57 -18.41
C GLY A 254 15.24 46.93 -17.96
N ILE A 255 14.81 47.06 -16.70
CA ILE A 255 14.38 48.34 -16.12
C ILE A 255 15.59 49.23 -15.80
N GLU A 256 16.71 48.65 -15.37
CA GLU A 256 17.91 49.40 -15.00
C GLU A 256 18.61 50.02 -16.21
N GLN A 257 18.55 49.36 -17.37
CA GLN A 257 19.13 49.85 -18.62
C GLN A 257 18.35 51.02 -19.27
N ARG A 258 17.13 51.32 -18.79
CA ARG A 258 16.33 52.46 -19.27
C ARG A 258 16.41 53.70 -18.38
N ARG A 259 17.17 53.65 -17.28
CA ARG A 259 17.44 54.80 -16.40
C ARG A 259 18.75 55.47 -16.77
#